data_AF-A0A0G0V6V6-F1
#
_entry.id   AF-A0A0G0V6V6-F1
#
_cell.length_a   1.000
_cell.length_b   1.000
_cell.length_c   1.000
_cell.angle_alpha   90.00
_cell.angle_beta   90.00
_cell.angle_gamma   90.00
#
_symmetry.space_group_name_H-M   'P 1'
#
loop_
_entity.id
_entity.type
_entity.pdbx_description
1 polymer ?
#
loop_
_entity_poly.entity_id
_entity_poly.type
_entity_poly.pdbx_seq_one_letter_code
_entity_poly.pdbx_strand_id
1 'polypeptide(L)'
;MNNQITTELDQLLNDLFTQTEKKLSSQDLSLIEKHKNELCQRLLPIVQHHLDRCSAEIYLELNDPNDFYWSIILLARLKEPLLFPLMHKLCLLPREFIDNGLGGDFVTEELPKALALTCNGQWKILQSIIENDRLDVYIRSACLDACRTMVALNTIAREEFVAYLKKLLLNGLECTDSTEEWNAFVIITCCDIWPGECIKEIRELFGARLVDTEIISIDNVLDDLQKKQQDCIDDIKEKIDRFFAFHVQKEPSKAQLDDNENFKNFDEFIQEQDQRKKMILSFLSEKKIGRNEPCSCLSGKKYKHCCIHKVNIPDDNVAIETSTITFDPLPSSELSNEELDSLDELYSMIQNNTVHTEQVIKNFLVTHPNIPSVYNYLFVIQTQSKKYREAINTLKITVEKFPTYLFGLIEYGFYFLRQGDPERAHQILKGARTLNQLYPERQTFHASEFKAFYYFMGTYCVAIHDFKQMKTYTSILRKLPGGSKGAMDIVETARRKLLNMDSGEFQSIIASASATDLCPAGMQNNIQS
;
A
#
# COMPACT_ATOMS: atom_id res chain seq x y z
N MET A 1 0.57 -49.67 30.96
CA MET A 1 0.16 -48.72 29.90
C MET A 1 0.14 -47.27 30.40
N ASN A 2 -0.49 -46.93 31.54
CA ASN A 2 -0.46 -45.53 32.04
C ASN A 2 0.95 -44.94 32.26
N ASN A 3 1.90 -45.69 32.84
CA ASN A 3 3.26 -45.18 33.09
C ASN A 3 4.12 -44.96 31.83
N GLN A 4 3.76 -45.54 30.69
CA GLN A 4 4.53 -45.41 29.45
C GLN A 4 4.08 -44.18 28.64
N ILE A 5 2.81 -43.80 28.81
CA ILE A 5 2.14 -42.70 28.10
C ILE A 5 2.46 -41.34 28.75
N THR A 6 2.59 -41.27 30.08
CA THR A 6 3.08 -40.06 30.77
C THR A 6 4.52 -39.72 30.35
N THR A 7 5.36 -40.72 30.07
CA THR A 7 6.74 -40.51 29.60
C THR A 7 6.81 -39.94 28.19
N GLU A 8 5.88 -40.31 27.29
CA GLU A 8 5.82 -39.77 25.92
C GLU A 8 5.43 -38.28 25.91
N LEU A 9 4.48 -37.88 26.75
CA LEU A 9 4.07 -36.48 26.88
C LEU A 9 5.19 -35.61 27.49
N ASP A 10 5.86 -36.11 28.52
CA ASP A 10 7.01 -35.44 29.14
C ASP A 10 8.17 -35.30 28.15
N GLN A 11 8.44 -36.33 27.35
CA GLN A 11 9.45 -36.26 26.30
C GLN A 11 9.08 -35.22 25.24
N LEU A 12 7.81 -35.19 24.79
CA LEU A 12 7.34 -34.20 23.82
C LEU A 12 7.53 -32.77 24.35
N LEU A 13 7.11 -32.49 25.58
CA LEU A 13 7.27 -31.16 26.18
C LEU A 13 8.74 -30.80 26.38
N ASN A 14 9.57 -31.74 26.84
CA ASN A 14 11.00 -31.51 26.99
C ASN A 14 11.66 -31.18 25.65
N ASP A 15 11.32 -31.92 24.59
CA ASP A 15 11.82 -31.62 23.25
C ASP A 15 11.41 -30.23 22.78
N LEU A 16 10.13 -29.85 22.96
CA LEU A 16 9.62 -28.53 22.56
C LEU A 16 10.29 -27.40 23.36
N PHE A 17 10.52 -27.59 24.65
CA PHE A 17 11.09 -26.56 25.53
C PHE A 17 12.61 -26.43 25.38
N THR A 18 13.29 -27.44 24.83
CA THR A 18 14.75 -27.43 24.68
C THR A 18 15.21 -27.19 23.25
N GLN A 19 14.38 -27.48 22.25
CA GLN A 19 14.71 -27.27 20.84
C GLN A 19 14.16 -25.93 20.35
N THR A 20 14.98 -25.20 19.59
CA THR A 20 14.57 -23.96 18.93
C THR A 20 13.61 -24.21 17.76
N GLU A 21 13.61 -25.41 17.19
CA GLU A 21 12.76 -25.79 16.05
C GLU A 21 12.30 -27.26 16.19
N LYS A 22 10.99 -27.49 16.26
CA LYS A 22 10.39 -28.82 16.18
C LYS A 22 9.10 -28.80 15.38
N LYS A 23 9.04 -29.64 14.34
CA LYS A 23 7.82 -29.88 13.57
C LYS A 23 7.00 -30.97 14.24
N LEU A 24 5.75 -30.66 14.58
CA LEU A 24 4.84 -31.63 15.18
C LEU A 24 4.42 -32.68 14.14
N SER A 25 4.69 -33.96 14.45
CA SER A 25 4.23 -35.10 13.65
C SER A 25 2.75 -35.41 13.92
N SER A 26 2.10 -36.19 13.05
CA SER A 26 0.73 -36.66 13.30
C SER A 26 0.60 -37.45 14.62
N GLN A 27 1.67 -38.10 15.08
CA GLN A 27 1.70 -38.79 16.37
C GLN A 27 1.71 -37.78 17.52
N ASP A 28 2.55 -36.74 17.44
CA ASP A 28 2.58 -35.66 18.43
C ASP A 28 1.21 -34.97 18.53
N LEU A 29 0.58 -34.69 17.39
CA LEU A 29 -0.75 -34.08 17.33
C LEU A 29 -1.82 -34.96 18.00
N SER A 30 -1.80 -36.27 17.73
CA SER A 30 -2.70 -37.22 18.38
C SER A 30 -2.45 -37.32 19.89
N LEU A 31 -1.19 -37.21 20.33
CA LEU A 31 -0.81 -37.23 21.74
C LEU A 31 -1.31 -35.96 22.45
N ILE A 32 -1.12 -34.79 21.83
CA ILE A 32 -1.61 -33.50 22.33
C ILE A 32 -3.13 -33.52 22.54
N GLU A 33 -3.88 -33.98 21.54
CA GLU A 33 -5.35 -34.03 21.64
C GLU A 33 -5.81 -35.00 22.74
N LYS A 34 -5.17 -36.17 22.83
CA LYS A 34 -5.48 -37.19 23.84
C LYS A 34 -5.23 -36.70 25.27
N HIS A 35 -4.24 -35.84 25.47
CA HIS A 35 -3.82 -35.33 26.79
C HIS A 35 -4.20 -33.86 27.03
N LYS A 36 -5.16 -33.32 26.26
CA LYS A 36 -5.58 -31.91 26.32
C LYS A 36 -5.71 -31.35 27.74
N ASN A 37 -6.49 -32.02 28.61
CA ASN A 37 -6.77 -31.52 29.96
C ASN A 37 -5.50 -31.44 30.83
N GLU A 38 -4.63 -32.46 30.73
CA GLU A 38 -3.37 -32.52 31.46
C GLU A 38 -2.40 -31.43 30.96
N LEU A 39 -2.33 -31.24 29.64
CA LEU A 39 -1.55 -30.17 29.03
C LEU A 39 -2.02 -28.80 29.47
N CYS A 40 -3.32 -28.49 29.40
CA CYS A 40 -3.85 -27.20 29.83
C CYS A 40 -3.48 -26.89 31.30
N GLN A 41 -3.61 -27.89 32.20
CA GLN A 41 -3.27 -27.74 33.61
C GLN A 41 -1.78 -27.46 33.85
N ARG A 42 -0.89 -28.03 33.01
CA ARG A 42 0.57 -27.86 33.13
C ARG A 42 1.08 -26.57 32.50
N LEU A 43 0.50 -26.15 31.37
CA LEU A 43 1.01 -25.05 30.56
C LEU A 43 0.49 -23.68 31.03
N LEU A 44 -0.74 -23.59 31.54
CA LEU A 44 -1.29 -22.31 32.06
C LEU A 44 -0.41 -21.68 33.16
N PRO A 45 0.08 -22.44 34.18
CA PRO A 45 0.99 -21.90 35.19
C PRO A 45 2.31 -21.39 34.62
N ILE A 46 2.82 -21.97 33.53
CA ILE A 46 4.08 -21.54 32.88
C ILE A 46 3.87 -20.15 32.25
N VAL A 47 2.79 -19.97 31.50
CA VAL A 47 2.43 -18.66 30.91
C VAL A 47 2.23 -17.60 31.99
N GLN A 48 1.49 -17.93 33.06
CA GLN A 48 1.28 -17.03 34.19
C GLN A 48 2.60 -16.66 34.88
N HIS A 49 3.48 -17.64 35.12
CA HIS A 49 4.78 -17.41 35.75
C HIS A 49 5.63 -16.43 34.95
N HIS A 50 5.73 -16.61 33.64
CA HIS A 50 6.44 -15.69 32.75
C HIS A 50 5.83 -14.29 32.83
N LEU A 51 4.51 -14.16 32.69
CA LEU A 51 3.78 -12.89 32.78
C LEU A 51 3.92 -12.14 34.12
N ASP A 52 4.04 -12.85 35.23
CA ASP A 52 4.23 -12.23 36.55
C ASP A 52 5.65 -11.72 36.75
N ARG A 53 6.64 -12.37 36.14
CA ARG A 53 8.00 -11.86 36.09
C ARG A 53 8.10 -10.57 35.28
N CYS A 54 7.28 -10.41 34.24
CA CYS A 54 7.26 -9.19 33.41
C CYS A 54 6.88 -7.95 34.17
N SER A 55 5.94 -8.10 35.12
CA SER A 55 5.50 -7.02 35.99
C SER A 55 6.52 -6.64 37.07
N ALA A 56 7.63 -7.39 37.20
CA ALA A 56 8.75 -7.04 38.06
C ALA A 56 9.91 -6.52 37.19
N GLU A 57 10.54 -5.42 37.59
CA GLU A 57 11.53 -4.61 36.82
C GLU A 57 12.84 -5.33 36.40
N ILE A 58 12.90 -6.67 36.37
CA ILE A 58 14.10 -7.46 36.09
C ILE A 58 13.91 -8.20 34.75
N TYR A 59 14.20 -7.54 33.62
CA TYR A 59 13.85 -8.13 32.31
C TYR A 59 14.81 -7.87 31.14
N LEU A 60 16.11 -7.74 31.39
CA LEU A 60 17.13 -7.73 30.32
C LEU A 60 17.81 -9.09 30.10
N GLU A 61 17.40 -10.15 30.80
CA GLU A 61 18.10 -11.46 30.77
C GLU A 61 17.24 -12.64 30.26
N LEU A 62 16.03 -12.40 29.78
CA LEU A 62 15.19 -13.48 29.24
C LEU A 62 15.49 -13.67 27.76
N ASN A 63 16.35 -14.64 27.47
CA ASN A 63 16.63 -15.12 26.12
C ASN A 63 15.48 -16.03 25.66
N ASP A 64 14.43 -15.47 25.05
CA ASP A 64 13.37 -16.18 24.30
C ASP A 64 13.06 -17.59 24.85
N PRO A 65 12.49 -17.70 26.06
CA PRO A 65 12.21 -18.98 26.68
C PRO A 65 11.23 -19.81 25.81
N ASN A 66 11.75 -20.85 25.16
CA ASN A 66 10.97 -21.79 24.33
C ASN A 66 9.75 -22.35 25.07
N ASP A 67 9.83 -22.54 26.39
CA ASP A 67 8.70 -23.02 27.19
C ASP A 67 7.54 -22.01 27.25
N PHE A 68 7.84 -20.70 27.22
CA PHE A 68 6.83 -19.65 27.15
C PHE A 68 6.11 -19.67 25.80
N TYR A 69 6.88 -19.65 24.71
CA TYR A 69 6.37 -19.69 23.34
C TYR A 69 5.48 -20.93 23.14
N TRP A 70 6.02 -22.13 23.36
CA TRP A 70 5.29 -23.38 23.12
C TRP A 70 4.08 -23.55 24.04
N SER A 71 4.12 -23.04 25.27
CA SER A 71 2.95 -23.05 26.14
C SER A 71 1.80 -22.26 25.53
N ILE A 72 2.05 -21.05 25.00
CA ILE A 72 1.01 -20.24 24.36
C ILE A 72 0.48 -20.94 23.10
N ILE A 73 1.38 -21.41 22.23
CA ILE A 73 1.01 -22.08 20.98
C ILE A 73 0.12 -23.30 21.22
N LEU A 74 0.53 -24.19 22.13
CA LEU A 74 -0.22 -25.41 22.41
C LEU A 74 -1.58 -25.11 23.05
N LEU A 75 -1.63 -24.16 23.99
CA LEU A 75 -2.89 -23.73 24.61
C LEU A 75 -3.84 -23.08 23.59
N ALA A 76 -3.33 -22.25 22.70
CA ALA A 76 -4.10 -21.63 21.61
C ALA A 76 -4.65 -22.70 20.65
N ARG A 77 -3.82 -23.67 20.26
CA ARG A 77 -4.21 -24.81 19.44
C ARG A 77 -5.32 -25.63 20.09
N LEU A 78 -5.21 -25.88 21.39
CA LEU A 78 -6.23 -26.58 22.19
C LEU A 78 -7.47 -25.73 22.47
N LYS A 79 -7.46 -24.45 22.05
CA LYS A 79 -8.52 -23.46 22.27
C LYS A 79 -8.88 -23.32 23.75
N GLU A 80 -7.87 -23.30 24.62
CA GLU A 80 -8.05 -23.20 26.07
C GLU A 80 -8.53 -21.79 26.46
N PRO A 81 -9.78 -21.63 26.92
CA PRO A 81 -10.35 -20.31 27.20
C PRO A 81 -9.64 -19.55 28.31
N LEU A 82 -8.99 -20.25 29.26
CA LEU A 82 -8.24 -19.60 30.34
C LEU A 82 -6.94 -18.92 29.87
N LEU A 83 -6.49 -19.19 28.64
CA LEU A 83 -5.36 -18.48 28.04
C LEU A 83 -5.71 -17.03 27.68
N PHE A 84 -6.95 -16.74 27.32
CA PHE A 84 -7.33 -15.40 26.82
C PHE A 84 -7.07 -14.26 27.81
N PRO A 85 -7.42 -14.36 29.11
CA PRO A 85 -7.05 -13.33 30.09
C PRO A 85 -5.54 -13.09 30.20
N LEU A 86 -4.73 -14.13 30.00
CA LEU A 86 -3.26 -14.03 30.01
C LEU A 86 -2.75 -13.31 28.75
N MET A 87 -3.33 -13.60 27.59
CA MET A 87 -3.01 -12.89 26.34
C MET A 87 -3.46 -11.43 26.39
N HIS A 88 -4.60 -11.15 27.00
CA HIS A 88 -5.01 -9.78 27.28
C HIS A 88 -3.98 -9.04 28.15
N LYS A 89 -3.46 -9.68 29.22
CA LYS A 89 -2.36 -9.11 30.03
C LYS A 89 -1.10 -8.89 29.19
N LEU A 90 -0.74 -9.83 28.31
CA LEU A 90 0.40 -9.73 27.40
C LEU A 90 0.27 -8.49 26.47
N CYS A 91 -0.91 -8.25 25.90
CA CYS A 91 -1.18 -7.09 25.04
C CYS A 91 -1.05 -5.72 25.74
N LEU A 92 -1.02 -5.69 27.07
CA LEU A 92 -0.85 -4.46 27.85
C LEU A 92 0.61 -4.18 28.23
N LEU A 93 1.54 -5.07 27.85
CA LEU A 93 2.97 -4.88 28.07
C LEU A 93 3.60 -4.07 26.92
N PRO A 94 4.72 -3.37 27.16
CA PRO A 94 5.52 -2.77 26.08
C PRO A 94 5.91 -3.82 25.03
N ARG A 95 6.07 -3.43 23.76
CA ARG A 95 6.36 -4.41 22.70
C ARG A 95 7.72 -5.09 22.90
N GLU A 96 8.73 -4.34 23.32
CA GLU A 96 10.10 -4.83 23.52
C GLU A 96 10.14 -5.99 24.51
N PHE A 97 9.19 -6.00 25.45
CA PHE A 97 9.00 -7.09 26.38
C PHE A 97 8.64 -8.39 25.64
N ILE A 98 7.66 -8.31 24.74
CA ILE A 98 7.16 -9.46 23.98
C ILE A 98 8.27 -9.95 23.05
N ASP A 99 8.94 -9.04 22.36
CA ASP A 99 9.99 -9.36 21.39
C ASP A 99 11.18 -10.09 22.05
N ASN A 100 11.58 -9.67 23.26
CA ASN A 100 12.66 -10.34 24.00
C ASN A 100 12.25 -11.71 24.56
N GLY A 101 10.98 -11.85 24.99
CA GLY A 101 10.49 -13.07 25.66
C GLY A 101 9.91 -14.13 24.73
N LEU A 102 9.45 -13.75 23.53
CA LEU A 102 8.72 -14.64 22.61
C LEU A 102 9.22 -14.51 21.15
N GLY A 103 10.18 -13.63 20.89
CA GLY A 103 10.72 -13.34 19.56
C GLY A 103 10.02 -12.19 18.84
N GLY A 104 10.76 -11.50 17.96
CA GLY A 104 10.31 -10.26 17.32
C GLY A 104 9.11 -10.39 16.36
N ASP A 105 8.84 -11.60 15.87
CA ASP A 105 7.71 -11.87 14.96
C ASP A 105 6.46 -12.37 15.71
N PHE A 106 6.55 -12.62 17.02
CA PHE A 106 5.45 -13.19 17.78
C PHE A 106 4.19 -12.31 17.74
N VAL A 107 4.36 -11.00 17.87
CA VAL A 107 3.26 -10.03 17.86
C VAL A 107 2.49 -10.07 16.54
N THR A 108 3.19 -10.19 15.41
CA THR A 108 2.57 -10.13 14.08
C THR A 108 2.07 -11.49 13.61
N GLU A 109 2.74 -12.59 13.98
CA GLU A 109 2.45 -13.91 13.44
C GLU A 109 1.61 -14.80 14.37
N GLU A 110 1.92 -14.83 15.67
CA GLU A 110 1.37 -15.83 16.59
C GLU A 110 0.31 -15.27 17.54
N LEU A 111 0.51 -14.05 18.03
CA LEU A 111 -0.44 -13.36 18.90
C LEU A 111 -1.86 -13.27 18.30
N PRO A 112 -2.06 -12.94 17.00
CA PRO A 112 -3.40 -12.87 16.42
C PRO A 112 -4.14 -14.21 16.50
N LYS A 113 -3.43 -15.31 16.24
CA LYS A 113 -3.98 -16.67 16.27
C LYS A 113 -4.33 -17.06 17.70
N ALA A 114 -3.42 -16.80 18.65
CA ALA A 114 -3.64 -17.08 20.07
C ALA A 114 -4.86 -16.34 20.61
N LEU A 115 -5.01 -15.05 20.29
CA LEU A 115 -6.18 -14.25 20.68
C LEU A 115 -7.45 -14.79 20.03
N ALA A 116 -7.47 -15.00 18.70
CA ALA A 116 -8.67 -15.42 17.98
C ALA A 116 -9.20 -16.80 18.45
N LEU A 117 -8.29 -17.73 18.73
CA LEU A 117 -8.64 -19.10 19.10
C LEU A 117 -9.09 -19.24 20.57
N THR A 118 -8.76 -18.28 21.43
CA THR A 118 -9.03 -18.35 22.88
C THR A 118 -10.07 -17.34 23.36
N CYS A 119 -10.33 -16.26 22.60
CA CYS A 119 -11.25 -15.18 22.96
C CYS A 119 -12.70 -15.63 23.18
N ASN A 120 -13.10 -16.76 22.58
CA ASN A 120 -14.45 -17.34 22.72
C ASN A 120 -15.58 -16.31 22.46
N GLY A 121 -15.41 -15.49 21.42
CA GLY A 121 -16.39 -14.48 20.99
C GLY A 121 -16.40 -13.17 21.79
N GLN A 122 -15.55 -13.01 22.81
CA GLN A 122 -15.47 -11.79 23.65
C GLN A 122 -14.65 -10.68 22.98
N TRP A 123 -14.82 -10.48 21.68
CA TRP A 123 -13.98 -9.60 20.87
C TRP A 123 -14.05 -8.12 21.27
N LYS A 124 -15.09 -7.71 22.01
CA LYS A 124 -15.19 -6.36 22.60
C LYS A 124 -14.05 -6.03 23.57
N ILE A 125 -13.43 -7.05 24.17
CA ILE A 125 -12.21 -6.84 24.97
C ILE A 125 -11.06 -6.44 24.06
N LEU A 126 -10.88 -7.11 22.92
CA LEU A 126 -9.90 -6.73 21.90
C LEU A 126 -10.18 -5.34 21.32
N GLN A 127 -11.45 -4.97 21.16
CA GLN A 127 -11.83 -3.61 20.74
C GLN A 127 -11.21 -2.55 21.65
N SER A 128 -11.18 -2.78 22.97
CA SER A 128 -10.58 -1.82 23.92
C SER A 128 -9.06 -1.67 23.75
N ILE A 129 -8.37 -2.72 23.31
CA ILE A 129 -6.94 -2.67 22.97
C ILE A 129 -6.75 -1.93 21.63
N ILE A 130 -7.56 -2.27 20.62
CA ILE A 130 -7.53 -1.63 19.29
C ILE A 130 -7.70 -0.10 19.40
N GLU A 131 -8.64 0.36 20.24
CA GLU A 131 -8.94 1.78 20.44
C GLU A 131 -7.96 2.52 21.37
N ASN A 132 -7.00 1.82 21.99
CA ASN A 132 -6.04 2.43 22.93
C ASN A 132 -4.77 2.92 22.20
N ASP A 133 -4.73 4.21 21.88
CA ASP A 133 -3.64 4.89 21.17
C ASP A 133 -2.30 4.95 21.92
N ARG A 134 -2.26 4.55 23.20
CA ARG A 134 -1.03 4.47 24.00
C ARG A 134 -0.30 3.14 23.87
N LEU A 135 -0.95 2.14 23.26
CA LEU A 135 -0.34 0.83 23.01
C LEU A 135 0.35 0.82 21.65
N ASP A 136 1.35 -0.05 21.55
CA ASP A 136 2.10 -0.25 20.30
C ASP A 136 1.18 -0.61 19.13
N VAL A 137 1.44 0.01 17.97
CA VAL A 137 0.60 -0.11 16.77
C VAL A 137 0.51 -1.56 16.26
N TYR A 138 1.56 -2.37 16.42
CA TYR A 138 1.59 -3.77 15.99
C TYR A 138 0.76 -4.65 16.93
N ILE A 139 0.75 -4.37 18.24
CA ILE A 139 -0.14 -5.06 19.19
C ILE A 139 -1.61 -4.77 18.86
N ARG A 140 -1.92 -3.50 18.54
CA ARG A 140 -3.27 -3.08 18.12
C ARG A 140 -3.67 -3.72 16.81
N SER A 141 -2.75 -3.80 15.85
CA SER A 141 -2.94 -4.52 14.58
C SER A 141 -3.16 -6.02 14.81
N ALA A 142 -2.41 -6.65 15.72
CA ALA A 142 -2.59 -8.07 16.05
C ALA A 142 -4.00 -8.37 16.58
N CYS A 143 -4.62 -7.41 17.28
CA CYS A 143 -6.02 -7.51 17.71
C CYS A 143 -7.03 -7.37 16.56
N LEU A 144 -6.75 -6.53 15.56
CA LEU A 144 -7.54 -6.49 14.30
C LEU A 144 -7.44 -7.83 13.56
N ASP A 145 -6.22 -8.36 13.46
CA ASP A 145 -5.92 -9.64 12.82
C ASP A 145 -6.62 -10.81 13.53
N ALA A 146 -6.69 -10.77 14.86
CA ALA A 146 -7.47 -11.72 15.64
C ALA A 146 -8.98 -11.61 15.32
N CYS A 147 -9.50 -10.39 15.14
CA CYS A 147 -10.91 -10.18 14.82
C CYS A 147 -11.28 -10.65 13.40
N ARG A 148 -10.45 -10.37 12.36
CA ARG A 148 -10.68 -10.95 11.01
C ARG A 148 -10.61 -12.48 11.02
N THR A 149 -9.73 -13.05 11.85
CA THR A 149 -9.62 -14.50 12.04
C THR A 149 -10.90 -15.06 12.69
N MET A 150 -11.46 -14.38 13.68
CA MET A 150 -12.74 -14.74 14.29
C MET A 150 -13.92 -14.64 13.32
N VAL A 151 -13.92 -13.67 12.40
CA VAL A 151 -14.90 -13.63 11.29
C VAL A 151 -14.77 -14.88 10.42
N ALA A 152 -13.55 -15.24 10.02
CA ALA A 152 -13.31 -16.41 9.18
C ALA A 152 -13.72 -17.73 9.85
N LEU A 153 -13.57 -17.81 11.18
CA LEU A 153 -14.02 -18.93 12.00
C LEU A 153 -15.52 -18.90 12.33
N ASN A 154 -16.26 -17.89 11.86
CA ASN A 154 -17.67 -17.64 12.17
C ASN A 154 -17.97 -17.52 13.67
N THR A 155 -17.01 -17.03 14.47
CA THR A 155 -17.23 -16.78 15.91
C THR A 155 -17.75 -15.38 16.19
N ILE A 156 -17.60 -14.45 15.24
CA ILE A 156 -18.22 -13.13 15.25
C ILE A 156 -18.85 -12.84 13.87
N ALA A 157 -19.92 -12.03 13.85
CA ALA A 157 -20.58 -11.67 12.60
C ALA A 157 -19.72 -10.69 11.79
N ARG A 158 -19.55 -10.97 10.49
CA ARG A 158 -18.77 -10.12 9.58
C ARG A 158 -19.33 -8.70 9.54
N GLU A 159 -20.65 -8.56 9.45
CA GLU A 159 -21.34 -7.27 9.31
C GLU A 159 -21.07 -6.38 10.52
N GLU A 160 -21.03 -6.96 11.72
CA GLU A 160 -20.71 -6.24 12.95
C GLU A 160 -19.27 -5.71 12.92
N PHE A 161 -18.32 -6.56 12.50
CA PHE A 161 -16.92 -6.18 12.45
C PHE A 161 -16.63 -5.17 11.33
N VAL A 162 -17.23 -5.32 10.14
CA VAL A 162 -17.12 -4.36 9.04
C VAL A 162 -17.68 -2.98 9.44
N ALA A 163 -18.81 -2.94 10.17
CA ALA A 163 -19.33 -1.68 10.70
C ALA A 163 -18.35 -1.00 11.66
N TYR A 164 -17.64 -1.80 12.47
CA TYR A 164 -16.58 -1.31 13.34
C TYR A 164 -15.36 -0.79 12.57
N LEU A 165 -14.86 -1.54 11.57
CA LEU A 165 -13.76 -1.09 10.70
C LEU A 165 -14.11 0.23 10.00
N LYS A 166 -15.35 0.36 9.51
CA LYS A 166 -15.84 1.61 8.90
C LYS A 166 -15.81 2.78 9.88
N LYS A 167 -16.16 2.57 11.15
CA LYS A 167 -16.02 3.59 12.22
C LYS A 167 -14.56 4.01 12.40
N LEU A 168 -13.62 3.07 12.38
CA LEU A 168 -12.18 3.36 12.48
C LEU A 168 -11.69 4.18 11.28
N LEU A 169 -12.07 3.81 10.05
CA LEU A 169 -11.69 4.53 8.84
C LEU A 169 -12.22 5.98 8.82
N LEU A 170 -13.44 6.20 9.32
CA LEU A 170 -14.07 7.53 9.34
C LEU A 170 -13.49 8.44 10.42
N ASN A 171 -13.42 7.94 11.65
CA ASN A 171 -13.08 8.78 12.80
C ASN A 171 -11.57 8.89 13.01
N GLY A 172 -10.80 7.96 12.46
CA GLY A 172 -9.38 7.80 12.79
C GLY A 172 -9.19 7.43 14.26
N LEU A 173 -8.10 6.72 14.55
CA LEU A 173 -7.48 6.79 15.87
C LEU A 173 -6.19 7.54 15.58
N GLU A 174 -6.22 8.86 15.75
CA GLU A 174 -5.06 9.72 15.45
C GLU A 174 -3.91 9.34 16.39
N CYS A 175 -3.00 8.48 15.94
CA CYS A 175 -1.70 8.28 16.57
C CYS A 175 -0.78 9.36 16.03
N THR A 176 -0.30 10.25 16.90
CA THR A 176 0.47 11.45 16.53
C THR A 176 1.67 11.17 15.63
N ASP A 177 2.23 9.95 15.69
CA ASP A 177 3.44 9.56 14.95
C ASP A 177 3.24 8.43 13.92
N SER A 178 2.10 7.74 13.89
CA SER A 178 1.87 6.53 13.07
C SER A 178 0.45 6.43 12.46
N THR A 179 -0.22 7.56 12.24
CA THR A 179 -1.60 7.57 11.70
C THR A 179 -1.69 6.90 10.32
N GLU A 180 -0.73 7.12 9.42
CA GLU A 180 -0.73 6.54 8.07
C GLU A 180 -0.52 5.02 8.09
N GLU A 181 0.39 4.53 8.93
CA GLU A 181 0.66 3.11 9.17
C GLU A 181 -0.56 2.43 9.81
N TRP A 182 -1.17 3.06 10.82
CA TRP A 182 -2.39 2.55 11.45
C TRP A 182 -3.53 2.38 10.44
N ASN A 183 -3.77 3.40 9.61
CA ASN A 183 -4.80 3.32 8.58
C ASN A 183 -4.50 2.20 7.57
N ALA A 184 -3.23 1.97 7.22
CA ALA A 184 -2.83 0.87 6.36
C ALA A 184 -3.23 -0.51 6.95
N PHE A 185 -3.00 -0.74 8.25
CA PHE A 185 -3.42 -1.99 8.90
C PHE A 185 -4.94 -2.18 8.95
N VAL A 186 -5.71 -1.11 9.19
CA VAL A 186 -7.18 -1.17 9.13
C VAL A 186 -7.64 -1.51 7.70
N ILE A 187 -7.00 -0.94 6.67
CA ILE A 187 -7.32 -1.23 5.26
C ILE A 187 -6.96 -2.66 4.89
N ILE A 188 -5.79 -3.18 5.29
CA ILE A 188 -5.42 -4.60 5.12
C ILE A 188 -6.51 -5.49 5.71
N THR A 189 -6.92 -5.22 6.95
CA THR A 189 -7.98 -5.97 7.62
C THR A 189 -9.29 -5.94 6.83
N CYS A 190 -9.66 -4.79 6.24
CA CYS A 190 -10.82 -4.71 5.36
C CYS A 190 -10.66 -5.59 4.12
N CYS A 191 -9.48 -5.62 3.52
CA CYS A 191 -9.20 -6.41 2.31
C CYS A 191 -9.29 -7.92 2.58
N ASP A 192 -8.77 -8.38 3.72
CA ASP A 192 -8.82 -9.80 4.10
C ASP A 192 -10.26 -10.33 4.29
N ILE A 193 -11.22 -9.46 4.66
CA ILE A 193 -12.63 -9.83 4.80
C ILE A 193 -13.52 -9.20 3.71
N TRP A 194 -12.88 -8.81 2.60
CA TRP A 194 -13.42 -8.09 1.44
C TRP A 194 -13.77 -6.61 1.69
N PRO A 195 -13.20 -5.68 0.91
CA PRO A 195 -13.21 -4.24 1.24
C PRO A 195 -14.44 -3.47 0.74
N GLY A 196 -15.39 -4.13 0.05
CA GLY A 196 -16.39 -3.44 -0.76
C GLY A 196 -17.33 -2.50 0.00
N GLU A 197 -17.74 -2.81 1.23
CA GLU A 197 -18.57 -1.90 2.04
C GLU A 197 -17.80 -0.67 2.58
N CYS A 198 -16.48 -0.74 2.59
CA CYS A 198 -15.56 0.28 3.09
C CYS A 198 -14.86 1.06 1.96
N ILE A 199 -15.07 0.69 0.69
CA ILE A 199 -14.28 1.22 -0.45
C ILE A 199 -14.32 2.75 -0.56
N LYS A 200 -15.46 3.37 -0.21
CA LYS A 200 -15.60 4.83 -0.25
C LYS A 200 -14.67 5.49 0.77
N GLU A 201 -14.65 4.97 1.99
CA GLU A 201 -13.82 5.49 3.08
C GLU A 201 -12.33 5.22 2.81
N ILE A 202 -12.00 4.03 2.31
CA ILE A 202 -10.63 3.66 1.92
C ILE A 202 -10.09 4.62 0.85
N ARG A 203 -10.86 4.85 -0.24
CA ARG A 203 -10.49 5.78 -1.31
C ARG A 203 -10.27 7.20 -0.79
N GLU A 204 -11.09 7.68 0.15
CA GLU A 204 -10.89 9.00 0.74
C GLU A 204 -9.54 9.11 1.45
N LEU A 205 -9.16 8.10 2.24
CA LEU A 205 -7.87 8.08 2.95
C LEU A 205 -6.68 8.10 1.99
N PHE A 206 -6.72 7.28 0.93
CA PHE A 206 -5.68 7.31 -0.11
C PHE A 206 -5.61 8.67 -0.80
N GLY A 207 -6.76 9.21 -1.24
CA GLY A 207 -6.83 10.53 -1.85
C GLY A 207 -6.20 11.60 -0.96
N ALA A 208 -6.47 11.51 0.34
CA ALA A 208 -5.97 12.40 1.37
C ALA A 208 -4.53 12.17 1.82
N ARG A 209 -3.80 11.17 1.29
CA ARG A 209 -2.44 10.83 1.73
C ARG A 209 -2.37 10.43 3.22
N LEU A 210 -3.43 9.78 3.71
CA LEU A 210 -3.55 9.29 5.09
C LEU A 210 -3.26 7.77 5.19
N VAL A 211 -2.54 7.20 4.23
CA VAL A 211 -2.23 5.77 4.17
C VAL A 211 -0.75 5.61 3.84
N ASP A 212 -0.07 4.75 4.59
CA ASP A 212 1.28 4.32 4.22
C ASP A 212 1.21 3.39 3.01
N THR A 213 1.61 3.91 1.85
CA THR A 213 1.54 3.20 0.58
C THR A 213 2.62 2.14 0.39
N GLU A 214 3.63 2.10 1.26
CA GLU A 214 4.63 1.03 1.27
C GLU A 214 4.10 -0.23 1.99
N ILE A 215 3.12 -0.06 2.89
CA ILE A 215 2.42 -1.16 3.56
C ILE A 215 1.27 -1.71 2.68
N ILE A 216 0.46 -0.83 2.10
CA ILE A 216 -0.64 -1.23 1.22
C ILE A 216 -0.88 -0.19 0.11
N SER A 217 -0.91 -0.65 -1.14
CA SER A 217 -1.23 0.20 -2.28
C SER A 217 -2.72 0.16 -2.62
N ILE A 218 -3.20 1.19 -3.32
CA ILE A 218 -4.58 1.20 -3.83
C ILE A 218 -4.82 0.07 -4.85
N ASP A 219 -3.79 -0.33 -5.59
CA ASP A 219 -3.88 -1.44 -6.55
C ASP A 219 -4.19 -2.75 -5.82
N ASN A 220 -3.53 -3.03 -4.68
CA ASN A 220 -3.84 -4.20 -3.85
C ASN A 220 -5.32 -4.21 -3.40
N VAL A 221 -5.83 -3.07 -2.96
CA VAL A 221 -7.24 -2.93 -2.56
C VAL A 221 -8.18 -3.20 -3.74
N LEU A 222 -7.85 -2.69 -4.93
CA LEU A 222 -8.67 -2.89 -6.13
C LEU A 222 -8.63 -4.35 -6.61
N ASP A 223 -7.50 -5.03 -6.47
CA ASP A 223 -7.38 -6.46 -6.76
C ASP A 223 -8.25 -7.29 -5.82
N ASP A 224 -8.20 -7.00 -4.52
CA ASP A 224 -9.06 -7.66 -3.52
C ASP A 224 -10.55 -7.34 -3.70
N LEU A 225 -10.87 -6.14 -4.19
CA LEU A 225 -12.24 -5.75 -4.54
C LEU A 225 -12.81 -6.59 -5.70
N GLN A 226 -11.95 -7.09 -6.61
CA GLN A 226 -12.35 -7.96 -7.71
C GLN A 226 -12.61 -9.42 -7.27
N LYS A 227 -12.08 -9.83 -6.11
CA LYS A 227 -12.33 -11.15 -5.53
C LYS A 227 -13.75 -11.26 -5.00
N LYS A 228 -14.23 -12.50 -4.82
CA LYS A 228 -15.49 -12.72 -4.07
C LYS A 228 -15.19 -12.63 -2.58
N GLN A 229 -16.17 -12.11 -1.83
CA GLN A 229 -16.10 -12.04 -0.37
C GLN A 229 -15.69 -13.37 0.29
N GLN A 230 -16.23 -14.49 -0.21
CA GLN A 230 -15.95 -15.80 0.35
C GLN A 230 -14.50 -16.25 0.12
N ASP A 231 -13.92 -15.88 -1.04
CA ASP A 231 -12.55 -16.27 -1.40
C ASP A 231 -11.55 -15.63 -0.42
N CYS A 232 -11.70 -14.33 -0.12
CA CYS A 232 -10.88 -13.62 0.88
C CYS A 232 -10.96 -14.28 2.27
N ILE A 233 -12.18 -14.67 2.69
CA ILE A 233 -12.39 -15.33 3.99
C ILE A 233 -11.76 -16.72 4.01
N ASP A 234 -11.85 -17.47 2.92
CA ASP A 234 -11.31 -18.82 2.82
C ASP A 234 -9.77 -18.82 2.82
N ASP A 235 -9.11 -17.79 2.28
CA ASP A 235 -7.65 -17.60 2.39
C ASP A 235 -7.20 -17.51 3.87
N ILE A 236 -7.98 -16.84 4.73
CA ILE A 236 -7.71 -16.78 6.16
C ILE A 236 -7.89 -18.16 6.80
N LYS A 237 -8.96 -18.88 6.46
CA LYS A 237 -9.19 -20.24 6.99
C LYS A 237 -8.05 -21.18 6.60
N GLU A 238 -7.55 -21.10 5.38
CA GLU A 238 -6.43 -21.92 4.94
C GLU A 238 -5.15 -21.64 5.74
N LYS A 239 -4.87 -20.36 6.08
CA LYS A 239 -3.76 -19.99 6.97
C LYS A 239 -3.92 -20.61 8.37
N ILE A 240 -5.14 -20.60 8.92
CA ILE A 240 -5.45 -21.23 10.21
C ILE A 240 -5.31 -22.76 10.13
N ASP A 241 -5.82 -23.37 9.05
CA ASP A 241 -5.71 -24.81 8.83
C ASP A 241 -4.25 -25.23 8.69
N ARG A 242 -3.40 -24.42 8.05
CA ARG A 242 -1.94 -24.63 8.03
C ARG A 242 -1.33 -24.56 9.42
N PHE A 243 -1.71 -23.58 10.24
CA PHE A 243 -1.29 -23.49 11.65
C PHE A 243 -1.68 -24.76 12.43
N PHE A 244 -2.86 -25.34 12.16
CA PHE A 244 -3.24 -26.63 12.70
C PHE A 244 -2.46 -27.81 12.06
N ALA A 245 -2.17 -27.80 10.76
CA ALA A 245 -1.54 -28.93 10.09
C ALA A 245 -0.05 -29.08 10.41
N PHE A 246 0.69 -27.96 10.51
CA PHE A 246 2.12 -27.94 10.76
C PHE A 246 2.50 -26.66 11.51
N HIS A 247 3.25 -26.77 12.60
CA HIS A 247 4.00 -25.62 13.07
C HIS A 247 5.15 -25.39 12.09
N VAL A 248 5.02 -24.32 11.30
CA VAL A 248 6.04 -23.81 10.40
C VAL A 248 7.01 -22.98 11.24
N GLN A 249 8.27 -23.13 10.89
CA GLN A 249 9.48 -22.53 11.45
C GLN A 249 9.31 -21.14 12.06
N LYS A 250 10.13 -20.85 13.09
CA LYS A 250 10.72 -19.52 13.24
C LYS A 250 11.45 -19.26 11.92
N GLU A 251 10.87 -18.48 11.00
CA GLU A 251 11.62 -18.13 9.79
C GLU A 251 12.97 -17.59 10.27
N PRO A 252 14.11 -18.05 9.71
CA PRO A 252 15.35 -17.38 9.99
C PRO A 252 15.11 -15.89 9.70
N SER A 253 15.49 -15.04 10.64
CA SER A 253 15.38 -13.60 10.45
C SER A 253 15.86 -13.28 9.04
N LYS A 254 15.13 -12.42 8.31
CA LYS A 254 15.56 -11.87 7.01
C LYS A 254 16.91 -11.13 7.07
N ALA A 255 17.65 -11.24 8.16
CA ALA A 255 19.01 -10.76 8.36
C ALA A 255 20.03 -11.88 8.09
N GLN A 256 20.03 -12.46 6.88
CA GLN A 256 21.18 -13.18 6.30
C GLN A 256 20.96 -13.65 4.84
N LEU A 257 20.11 -12.96 4.06
CA LEU A 257 20.34 -12.96 2.62
C LEU A 257 21.49 -12.00 2.38
N ASP A 258 22.62 -12.58 2.02
CA ASP A 258 23.83 -11.90 1.59
C ASP A 258 23.46 -10.89 0.50
N ASP A 259 23.41 -9.60 0.85
CA ASP A 259 23.10 -8.46 -0.03
C ASP A 259 24.18 -8.24 -1.13
N ASN A 260 25.04 -9.24 -1.38
CA ASN A 260 26.23 -9.10 -2.19
C ASN A 260 26.42 -10.09 -3.36
N GLU A 261 25.49 -10.99 -3.67
CA GLU A 261 25.66 -11.83 -4.87
C GLU A 261 24.43 -11.90 -5.79
N ASN A 262 24.47 -11.02 -6.79
CA ASN A 262 23.96 -11.11 -8.16
C ASN A 262 23.00 -9.98 -8.58
N PHE A 263 23.48 -8.74 -8.49
CA PHE A 263 23.22 -7.76 -9.54
C PHE A 263 23.89 -8.25 -10.84
N LYS A 264 23.32 -9.27 -11.48
CA LYS A 264 23.51 -9.42 -12.93
C LYS A 264 22.92 -8.15 -13.55
N ASN A 265 23.73 -7.48 -14.36
CA ASN A 265 23.37 -6.27 -15.07
C ASN A 265 21.95 -6.42 -15.66
N PHE A 266 21.06 -5.49 -15.35
CA PHE A 266 19.70 -5.44 -15.89
C PHE A 266 19.70 -5.53 -17.42
N ASP A 267 20.75 -5.01 -18.07
CA ASP A 267 20.98 -5.13 -19.50
C ASP A 267 21.31 -6.57 -19.97
N GLU A 268 22.01 -7.38 -19.16
CA GLU A 268 22.28 -8.80 -19.46
C GLU A 268 21.02 -9.66 -19.29
N PHE A 269 20.19 -9.38 -18.28
CA PHE A 269 18.92 -10.06 -18.07
C PHE A 269 17.93 -9.75 -19.21
N ILE A 270 17.86 -8.49 -19.65
CA ILE A 270 17.06 -8.09 -20.82
C ILE A 270 17.59 -8.77 -22.10
N GLN A 271 18.91 -8.85 -22.31
CA GLN A 271 19.53 -9.49 -23.48
C GLN A 271 19.32 -11.02 -23.53
N GLU A 272 19.40 -11.73 -22.39
CA GLU A 272 19.10 -13.18 -22.33
C GLU A 272 17.63 -13.47 -22.68
N GLN A 273 16.71 -12.62 -22.22
CA GLN A 273 15.28 -12.77 -22.53
C GLN A 273 14.95 -12.37 -23.97
N ASP A 274 15.63 -11.37 -24.54
CA ASP A 274 15.48 -10.98 -25.95
C ASP A 274 16.06 -12.03 -26.92
N GLN A 275 17.14 -12.72 -26.55
CA GLN A 275 17.66 -13.87 -27.31
C GLN A 275 16.68 -15.06 -27.26
N ARG A 276 16.11 -15.37 -26.09
CA ARG A 276 15.05 -16.38 -25.96
C ARG A 276 13.80 -16.03 -26.78
N LYS A 277 13.40 -14.76 -26.79
CA LYS A 277 12.29 -14.23 -27.58
C LYS A 277 12.54 -14.34 -29.09
N LYS A 278 13.75 -14.01 -29.57
CA LYS A 278 14.16 -14.21 -30.99
C LYS A 278 14.14 -15.69 -31.38
N MET A 279 14.57 -16.58 -30.48
CA MET A 279 14.55 -18.02 -30.70
C MET A 279 13.12 -18.55 -30.82
N ILE A 280 12.21 -18.16 -29.92
CA ILE A 280 10.79 -18.58 -29.93
C ILE A 280 10.02 -17.97 -31.12
N LEU A 281 10.29 -16.71 -31.49
CA LEU A 281 9.68 -16.07 -32.66
C LEU A 281 10.06 -16.74 -33.98
N SER A 282 11.26 -17.35 -34.06
CA SER A 282 11.65 -18.15 -35.23
C SER A 282 10.85 -19.46 -35.37
N PHE A 283 10.21 -19.94 -34.29
CA PHE A 283 9.38 -21.15 -34.29
C PHE A 283 7.89 -20.88 -34.55
N LEU A 284 7.41 -19.63 -34.46
CA LEU A 284 5.97 -19.31 -34.48
C LEU A 284 5.47 -18.68 -35.80
N SER A 285 6.29 -18.64 -36.85
CA SER A 285 5.80 -18.25 -38.17
C SER A 285 5.01 -19.38 -38.81
N GLU A 286 3.72 -19.50 -38.49
CA GLU A 286 2.64 -19.88 -39.44
C GLU A 286 1.26 -19.99 -38.77
N LYS A 287 0.51 -18.87 -38.77
CA LYS A 287 -0.87 -18.77 -39.31
C LYS A 287 -1.45 -17.38 -38.98
N LYS A 288 -1.52 -16.50 -39.99
CA LYS A 288 -2.31 -15.26 -39.91
C LYS A 288 -3.75 -15.55 -40.36
N ILE A 289 -4.73 -15.17 -39.54
CA ILE A 289 -6.16 -15.20 -39.91
C ILE A 289 -6.37 -14.33 -41.16
N GLY A 290 -7.05 -14.88 -42.16
CA GLY A 290 -7.26 -14.21 -43.43
C GLY A 290 -8.21 -13.02 -43.29
N ARG A 291 -7.91 -11.89 -43.95
CA ARG A 291 -8.70 -10.63 -43.92
C ARG A 291 -10.21 -10.81 -44.22
N ASN A 292 -10.59 -11.88 -44.92
CA ASN A 292 -11.98 -12.20 -45.27
C ASN A 292 -12.62 -13.32 -44.41
N GLU A 293 -11.89 -13.90 -43.45
CA GLU A 293 -12.40 -14.95 -42.57
C GLU A 293 -13.39 -14.41 -41.53
N PRO A 294 -14.27 -15.27 -40.96
CA PRO A 294 -15.15 -14.89 -39.87
C PRO A 294 -14.35 -14.35 -38.68
N CYS A 295 -14.80 -13.23 -38.12
CA CYS A 295 -14.14 -12.60 -36.99
C CYS A 295 -14.32 -13.46 -35.73
N SER A 296 -13.23 -13.71 -34.99
CA SER A 296 -13.22 -14.56 -33.79
C SER A 296 -14.00 -13.98 -32.60
N CYS A 297 -14.42 -12.71 -32.65
CA CYS A 297 -15.25 -12.08 -31.62
C CYS A 297 -16.74 -12.47 -31.68
N LEU A 298 -17.09 -13.50 -32.45
CA LEU A 298 -18.45 -14.06 -32.58
C LEU A 298 -19.51 -13.05 -33.06
N SER A 299 -19.09 -11.95 -33.69
CA SER A 299 -19.99 -10.91 -34.22
C SER A 299 -20.74 -11.30 -35.49
N GLY A 300 -20.42 -12.46 -36.08
CA GLY A 300 -20.98 -12.93 -37.36
C GLY A 300 -20.47 -12.19 -38.60
N LYS A 301 -19.49 -11.28 -38.48
CA LYS A 301 -18.94 -10.46 -39.60
C LYS A 301 -17.55 -10.93 -40.03
N LYS A 302 -17.15 -10.63 -41.28
CA LYS A 302 -15.77 -10.85 -41.77
C LYS A 302 -14.78 -9.95 -41.01
N TYR A 303 -13.55 -10.42 -40.77
CA TYR A 303 -12.53 -9.73 -39.97
C TYR A 303 -12.33 -8.26 -40.39
N LYS A 304 -12.25 -7.99 -41.70
CA LYS A 304 -12.12 -6.63 -42.26
C LYS A 304 -13.31 -5.67 -42.02
N HIS A 305 -14.46 -6.17 -41.58
CA HIS A 305 -15.66 -5.36 -41.34
C HIS A 305 -16.09 -5.36 -39.87
N CYS A 306 -15.28 -5.94 -38.98
CA CYS A 306 -15.57 -6.01 -37.56
C CYS A 306 -14.47 -5.38 -36.71
N CYS A 307 -13.39 -6.13 -36.45
CA CYS A 307 -12.36 -5.72 -35.50
C CYS A 307 -11.18 -5.00 -36.16
N ILE A 308 -11.08 -4.99 -37.50
CA ILE A 308 -9.95 -4.32 -38.18
C ILE A 308 -9.92 -2.79 -37.99
N HIS A 309 -11.04 -2.18 -37.57
CA HIS A 309 -11.19 -0.72 -37.39
C HIS A 309 -11.96 -0.33 -36.10
N LYS A 310 -12.03 -1.21 -35.09
CA LYS A 310 -12.72 -0.90 -33.82
C LYS A 310 -11.85 -1.15 -32.60
N VAL A 311 -10.79 -0.36 -32.53
CA VAL A 311 -10.17 0.08 -31.28
C VAL A 311 -9.86 1.56 -31.52
N ASN A 312 -10.77 2.45 -31.14
CA ASN A 312 -10.44 3.88 -31.06
C ASN A 312 -9.78 4.11 -29.69
N ILE A 313 -8.59 3.56 -29.54
CA ILE A 313 -7.56 4.21 -28.74
C ILE A 313 -7.07 5.33 -29.66
N PRO A 314 -7.12 6.61 -29.25
CA PRO A 314 -6.57 7.67 -30.08
C PRO A 314 -5.08 7.40 -30.29
N ASP A 315 -4.72 6.91 -31.48
CA ASP A 315 -3.33 6.79 -31.88
C ASP A 315 -2.86 8.16 -32.39
N ASP A 316 -1.71 8.52 -31.83
CA ASP A 316 -0.60 9.21 -32.46
C ASP A 316 -0.55 10.74 -32.50
N ASN A 317 0.41 11.20 -31.69
CA ASN A 317 0.98 12.53 -31.52
C ASN A 317 0.19 13.44 -30.59
N VAL A 318 0.76 13.65 -29.39
CA VAL A 318 0.65 14.96 -28.74
C VAL A 318 1.03 15.97 -29.81
N ALA A 319 0.05 16.75 -30.26
CA ALA A 319 0.29 17.89 -31.12
C ALA A 319 1.44 18.69 -30.50
N ILE A 320 2.44 19.03 -31.33
CA ILE A 320 3.58 19.83 -30.91
C ILE A 320 3.03 21.00 -30.10
N GLU A 321 3.40 21.09 -28.82
CA GLU A 321 2.97 22.21 -28.00
C GLU A 321 3.46 23.50 -28.67
N THR A 322 2.51 24.31 -29.14
CA THR A 322 2.78 25.58 -29.80
C THR A 322 2.93 26.72 -28.81
N SER A 323 2.75 26.44 -27.52
CA SER A 323 2.87 27.43 -26.45
C SER A 323 4.29 27.93 -26.26
N THR A 324 4.41 29.22 -25.98
CA THR A 324 5.64 29.82 -25.51
C THR A 324 5.82 29.54 -24.01
N ILE A 325 6.97 29.01 -23.63
CA ILE A 325 7.34 28.80 -22.23
C ILE A 325 8.14 30.01 -21.77
N THR A 326 7.70 30.66 -20.69
CA THR A 326 8.44 31.74 -20.03
C THR A 326 8.95 31.31 -18.66
N PHE A 327 10.12 31.84 -18.28
CA PHE A 327 10.66 31.76 -16.92
C PHE A 327 10.45 33.07 -16.15
N ASP A 328 10.06 34.12 -16.85
CA ASP A 328 9.70 35.39 -16.23
C ASP A 328 8.27 35.31 -15.68
N PRO A 329 7.99 36.00 -14.55
CA PRO A 329 6.63 36.13 -14.03
C PRO A 329 5.67 36.59 -15.13
N LEU A 330 4.55 35.89 -15.27
CA LEU A 330 3.50 36.33 -16.16
C LEU A 330 2.83 37.58 -15.57
N PRO A 331 2.57 38.62 -16.37
CA PRO A 331 1.94 39.83 -15.87
C PRO A 331 0.54 39.50 -15.34
N SER A 332 0.30 39.71 -14.04
CA SER A 332 -1.05 39.68 -13.48
C SER A 332 -1.63 41.09 -13.57
N SER A 333 -2.47 41.34 -14.58
CA SER A 333 -3.17 42.62 -14.72
C SER A 333 -4.16 42.90 -13.58
N GLU A 334 -4.36 41.94 -12.67
CA GLU A 334 -5.39 41.95 -11.63
C GLU A 334 -4.83 42.22 -10.21
N LEU A 335 -3.51 42.18 -10.01
CA LEU A 335 -2.88 42.38 -8.69
C LEU A 335 -2.09 43.68 -8.63
N SER A 336 -2.15 44.35 -7.50
CA SER A 336 -1.31 45.52 -7.17
C SER A 336 0.14 45.10 -6.85
N ASN A 337 1.08 46.03 -6.95
CA ASN A 337 2.48 45.76 -6.58
C ASN A 337 2.63 45.34 -5.10
N GLU A 338 1.81 45.90 -4.21
CA GLU A 338 1.81 45.55 -2.79
C GLU A 338 1.35 44.09 -2.57
N GLU A 339 0.36 43.63 -3.32
CA GLU A 339 -0.07 42.22 -3.30
C GLU A 339 1.03 41.31 -3.86
N LEU A 340 1.73 41.72 -4.93
CA LEU A 340 2.83 40.95 -5.51
C LEU A 340 4.00 40.80 -4.52
N ASP A 341 4.42 41.90 -3.88
CA ASP A 341 5.47 41.89 -2.87
C ASP A 341 5.08 41.00 -1.67
N SER A 342 3.82 41.07 -1.24
CA SER A 342 3.29 40.22 -0.17
C SER A 342 3.29 38.73 -0.55
N LEU A 343 2.95 38.41 -1.81
CA LEU A 343 2.97 37.03 -2.31
C LEU A 343 4.39 36.47 -2.39
N ASP A 344 5.37 37.29 -2.75
CA ASP A 344 6.79 36.91 -2.78
C ASP A 344 7.32 36.64 -1.36
N GLU A 345 6.93 37.46 -0.38
CA GLU A 345 7.26 37.23 1.03
C GLU A 345 6.65 35.92 1.54
N LEU A 346 5.36 35.69 1.28
CA LEU A 346 4.68 34.43 1.65
C LEU A 346 5.35 33.22 0.99
N TYR A 347 5.71 33.33 -0.29
CA TYR A 347 6.42 32.26 -1.00
C TYR A 347 7.77 31.94 -0.36
N SER A 348 8.54 32.97 0.03
CA SER A 348 9.80 32.82 0.76
C SER A 348 9.60 32.13 2.12
N MET A 349 8.55 32.47 2.86
CA MET A 349 8.22 31.83 4.15
C MET A 349 7.93 30.34 4.00
N ILE A 350 7.22 29.95 2.94
CA ILE A 350 6.91 28.54 2.64
C ILE A 350 8.18 27.75 2.32
N GLN A 351 9.08 28.31 1.50
CA GLN A 351 10.35 27.66 1.16
C GLN A 351 11.23 27.43 2.40
N ASN A 352 11.20 28.37 3.35
CA ASN A 352 11.97 28.31 4.58
C ASN A 352 11.27 27.56 5.73
N ASN A 353 10.06 27.02 5.49
CA ASN A 353 9.23 26.31 6.47
C ASN A 353 9.11 27.03 7.83
N THR A 354 8.84 28.35 7.79
CA THR A 354 8.90 29.17 9.01
C THR A 354 7.75 28.87 9.98
N VAL A 355 8.02 28.95 11.29
CA VAL A 355 7.00 28.78 12.32
C VAL A 355 5.92 29.85 12.14
N HIS A 356 4.65 29.46 12.20
CA HIS A 356 3.46 30.32 11.99
C HIS A 356 3.10 30.69 10.53
N THR A 357 3.81 30.19 9.52
CA THR A 357 3.50 30.47 8.09
C THR A 357 2.02 30.24 7.77
N GLU A 358 1.44 29.14 8.26
CA GLU A 358 0.02 28.81 8.06
C GLU A 358 -0.93 29.91 8.59
N GLN A 359 -0.65 30.48 9.77
CA GLN A 359 -1.49 31.52 10.35
C GLN A 359 -1.37 32.83 9.57
N VAL A 360 -0.17 33.16 9.08
CA VAL A 360 0.05 34.34 8.23
C VAL A 360 -0.73 34.21 6.92
N ILE A 361 -0.67 33.04 6.27
CA ILE A 361 -1.46 32.76 5.06
C ILE A 361 -2.96 32.86 5.34
N LYS A 362 -3.45 32.28 6.45
CA LYS A 362 -4.87 32.36 6.85
C LYS A 362 -5.30 33.82 7.07
N ASN A 363 -4.49 34.65 7.71
CA ASN A 363 -4.78 36.08 7.89
C ASN A 363 -4.82 36.82 6.56
N PHE A 364 -3.89 36.53 5.64
CA PHE A 364 -3.86 37.13 4.31
C PHE A 364 -5.10 36.76 3.47
N LEU A 365 -5.62 35.53 3.60
CA LEU A 365 -6.87 35.09 2.97
C LEU A 365 -8.10 35.86 3.45
N VAL A 366 -8.09 36.41 4.68
CA VAL A 366 -9.20 37.24 5.18
C VAL A 366 -9.33 38.53 4.38
N THR A 367 -8.21 39.16 4.05
CA THR A 367 -8.17 40.43 3.31
C THR A 367 -8.14 40.23 1.79
N HIS A 368 -7.59 39.10 1.32
CA HIS A 368 -7.43 38.80 -0.11
C HIS A 368 -8.06 37.44 -0.48
N PRO A 369 -9.39 37.26 -0.31
CA PRO A 369 -10.03 35.96 -0.49
C PRO A 369 -10.07 35.49 -1.95
N ASN A 370 -9.75 36.33 -2.94
CA ASN A 370 -9.94 36.01 -4.35
C ASN A 370 -8.64 35.68 -5.09
N ILE A 371 -7.52 35.49 -4.37
CA ILE A 371 -6.22 35.15 -4.96
C ILE A 371 -6.00 33.62 -4.89
N PRO A 372 -6.06 32.88 -6.01
CA PRO A 372 -6.01 31.40 -5.99
C PRO A 372 -4.69 30.83 -5.45
N SER A 373 -3.55 31.48 -5.72
CA SER A 373 -2.23 31.03 -5.29
C SER A 373 -2.09 30.96 -3.77
N VAL A 374 -2.78 31.83 -3.03
CA VAL A 374 -2.75 31.83 -1.56
C VAL A 374 -3.41 30.58 -0.98
N TYR A 375 -4.47 30.08 -1.61
CA TYR A 375 -5.08 28.80 -1.22
C TYR A 375 -4.15 27.62 -1.51
N ASN A 376 -3.43 27.65 -2.64
CA ASN A 376 -2.39 26.67 -2.94
C ASN A 376 -1.26 26.72 -1.91
N TYR A 377 -0.85 27.91 -1.48
CA TYR A 377 0.13 28.09 -0.40
C TYR A 377 -0.35 27.49 0.92
N LEU A 378 -1.62 27.70 1.28
CA LEU A 378 -2.22 27.09 2.46
C LEU A 378 -2.23 25.56 2.35
N PHE A 379 -2.59 25.02 1.18
CA PHE A 379 -2.55 23.58 0.93
C PHE A 379 -1.13 23.00 1.09
N VAL A 380 -0.13 23.67 0.52
CA VAL A 380 1.27 23.23 0.57
C VAL A 380 1.79 23.22 2.01
N ILE A 381 1.58 24.29 2.78
CA ILE A 381 2.08 24.37 4.16
C ILE A 381 1.36 23.37 5.08
N GLN A 382 0.05 23.15 4.88
CA GLN A 382 -0.71 22.14 5.61
C GLN A 382 -0.18 20.74 5.30
N THR A 383 0.14 20.46 4.04
CA THR A 383 0.74 19.17 3.61
C THR A 383 2.14 18.98 4.20
N GLN A 384 3.01 20.00 4.17
CA GLN A 384 4.34 19.95 4.78
C GLN A 384 4.28 19.75 6.30
N SER A 385 3.23 20.28 6.93
CA SER A 385 2.94 20.11 8.36
C SER A 385 2.19 18.81 8.66
N LYS A 386 2.02 17.91 7.68
CA LYS A 386 1.25 16.64 7.76
C LYS A 386 -0.22 16.81 8.21
N LYS A 387 -0.79 18.00 8.09
CA LYS A 387 -2.20 18.31 8.36
C LYS A 387 -3.08 17.95 7.17
N TYR A 388 -3.03 16.68 6.74
CA TYR A 388 -3.59 16.26 5.46
C TYR A 388 -5.11 16.45 5.34
N ARG A 389 -5.87 16.26 6.43
CA ARG A 389 -7.33 16.51 6.43
C ARG A 389 -7.64 17.99 6.14
N GLU A 390 -6.92 18.90 6.77
CA GLU A 390 -7.06 20.33 6.52
C GLU A 390 -6.63 20.69 5.08
N ALA A 391 -5.50 20.12 4.62
CA ALA A 391 -5.01 20.32 3.26
C ALA A 391 -6.06 19.92 2.21
N ILE A 392 -6.67 18.73 2.34
CA ILE A 392 -7.71 18.29 1.40
C ILE A 392 -8.95 19.18 1.43
N ASN A 393 -9.35 19.68 2.60
CA ASN A 393 -10.44 20.65 2.68
C ASN A 393 -10.09 21.96 1.94
N THR A 394 -8.89 22.48 2.15
CA THR A 394 -8.37 23.64 1.41
C THR A 394 -8.36 23.39 -0.09
N LEU A 395 -7.93 22.21 -0.54
CA LEU A 395 -7.92 21.83 -1.95
C LEU A 395 -9.34 21.80 -2.55
N LYS A 396 -10.30 21.17 -1.85
CA LYS A 396 -11.71 21.11 -2.27
C LYS A 396 -12.31 22.52 -2.41
N ILE A 397 -12.04 23.40 -1.43
CA ILE A 397 -12.45 24.83 -1.49
C ILE A 397 -11.78 25.54 -2.67
N THR A 398 -10.50 25.27 -2.94
CA THR A 398 -9.74 25.90 -4.03
C THR A 398 -10.35 25.58 -5.39
N VAL A 399 -10.67 24.31 -5.66
CA VAL A 399 -11.23 23.91 -6.96
C VAL A 399 -12.68 24.33 -7.14
N GLU A 400 -13.46 24.41 -6.06
CA GLU A 400 -14.82 24.94 -6.09
C GLU A 400 -14.82 26.45 -6.39
N LYS A 401 -13.93 27.20 -5.72
CA LYS A 401 -13.84 28.66 -5.86
C LYS A 401 -13.16 29.10 -7.15
N PHE A 402 -12.16 28.35 -7.61
CA PHE A 402 -11.33 28.69 -8.77
C PHE A 402 -11.25 27.52 -9.76
N PRO A 403 -12.35 27.20 -10.47
CA PRO A 403 -12.45 26.00 -11.32
C PRO A 403 -11.56 26.01 -12.57
N THR A 404 -10.86 27.10 -12.83
CA THR A 404 -9.89 27.24 -13.93
C THR A 404 -8.44 27.32 -13.43
N TYR A 405 -8.21 27.30 -12.11
CA TYR A 405 -6.87 27.44 -11.55
C TYR A 405 -6.07 26.14 -11.67
N LEU A 406 -5.01 26.17 -12.49
CA LEU A 406 -4.27 24.98 -12.93
C LEU A 406 -3.74 24.12 -11.77
N PHE A 407 -3.06 24.72 -10.79
CA PHE A 407 -2.46 23.95 -9.70
C PHE A 407 -3.52 23.27 -8.82
N GLY A 408 -4.66 23.92 -8.58
CA GLY A 408 -5.80 23.30 -7.90
C GLY A 408 -6.34 22.10 -8.68
N LEU A 409 -6.52 22.24 -9.99
CA LEU A 409 -6.97 21.14 -10.85
C LEU A 409 -5.99 19.97 -10.87
N ILE A 410 -4.69 20.24 -10.96
CA ILE A 410 -3.64 19.21 -10.93
C ILE A 410 -3.63 18.46 -9.60
N GLU A 411 -3.61 19.18 -8.47
CA GLU A 411 -3.58 18.54 -7.15
C GLU A 411 -4.86 17.74 -6.87
N TYR A 412 -6.01 18.22 -7.35
CA TYR A 412 -7.25 17.48 -7.27
C TYR A 412 -7.26 16.26 -8.18
N GLY A 413 -6.63 16.35 -9.35
CA GLY A 413 -6.36 15.20 -10.21
C GLY A 413 -5.52 14.15 -9.49
N PHE A 414 -4.43 14.56 -8.83
CA PHE A 414 -3.60 13.64 -8.04
C PHE A 414 -4.36 13.02 -6.87
N TYR A 415 -5.27 13.76 -6.25
CA TYR A 415 -6.17 13.22 -5.24
C TYR A 415 -6.97 12.04 -5.80
N PHE A 416 -7.59 12.15 -6.98
CA PHE A 416 -8.29 11.02 -7.60
C PHE A 416 -7.39 9.90 -8.11
N LEU A 417 -6.19 10.20 -8.61
CA LEU A 417 -5.22 9.16 -8.98
C LEU A 417 -4.86 8.28 -7.78
N ARG A 418 -4.65 8.87 -6.60
CA ARG A 418 -4.40 8.11 -5.37
C ARG A 418 -5.61 7.26 -4.96
N GLN A 419 -6.85 7.67 -5.27
CA GLN A 419 -8.04 6.85 -5.05
C GLN A 419 -8.18 5.67 -6.02
N GLY A 420 -7.29 5.53 -7.01
CA GLY A 420 -7.44 4.56 -8.08
C GLY A 420 -8.58 4.94 -9.04
N ASP A 421 -8.85 6.23 -9.21
CA ASP A 421 -9.90 6.76 -10.09
C ASP A 421 -9.30 7.67 -11.20
N PRO A 422 -8.59 7.08 -12.18
CA PRO A 422 -7.99 7.84 -13.26
C PRO A 422 -9.03 8.52 -14.16
N GLU A 423 -10.24 7.97 -14.26
CA GLU A 423 -11.32 8.55 -15.06
C GLU A 423 -11.71 9.93 -14.53
N ARG A 424 -11.96 10.06 -13.22
CA ARG A 424 -12.23 11.37 -12.61
C ARG A 424 -11.03 12.31 -12.68
N ALA A 425 -9.81 11.78 -12.51
CA ALA A 425 -8.60 12.58 -12.65
C ALA A 425 -8.51 13.24 -14.05
N HIS A 426 -8.89 12.52 -15.11
CA HIS A 426 -8.93 13.06 -16.48
C HIS A 426 -10.09 14.02 -16.71
N GLN A 427 -11.25 13.77 -16.11
CA GLN A 427 -12.43 14.65 -16.19
C GLN A 427 -12.18 16.04 -15.60
N ILE A 428 -11.38 16.15 -14.52
CA ILE A 428 -11.00 17.45 -13.94
C ILE A 428 -10.29 18.33 -14.97
N LEU A 429 -9.46 17.73 -15.82
CA LEU A 429 -8.80 18.42 -16.93
C LEU A 429 -9.67 18.54 -18.18
N LYS A 430 -10.97 18.24 -18.08
CA LYS A 430 -11.93 18.25 -19.21
C LYS A 430 -11.47 17.43 -20.40
N GLY A 431 -10.73 16.34 -20.13
CA GLY A 431 -10.16 15.49 -21.17
C GLY A 431 -8.88 16.02 -21.83
N ALA A 432 -8.38 17.20 -21.44
CA ALA A 432 -7.20 17.81 -22.03
C ALA A 432 -5.94 16.95 -21.80
N ARG A 433 -5.07 16.90 -22.81
CA ARG A 433 -3.78 16.21 -22.81
C ARG A 433 -2.59 17.17 -22.99
N THR A 434 -2.86 18.43 -23.30
CA THR A 434 -1.87 19.52 -23.39
C THR A 434 -2.39 20.78 -22.71
N LEU A 435 -1.51 21.73 -22.39
CA LEU A 435 -1.92 23.00 -21.79
C LEU A 435 -2.74 23.85 -22.77
N ASN A 436 -2.42 23.85 -24.07
CA ASN A 436 -3.24 24.52 -25.09
C ASN A 436 -4.65 23.93 -25.21
N GLN A 437 -4.83 22.62 -24.98
CA GLN A 437 -6.18 22.03 -24.98
C GLN A 437 -6.97 22.46 -23.74
N LEU A 438 -6.30 22.58 -22.59
CA LEU A 438 -6.94 22.99 -21.35
C LEU A 438 -7.26 24.50 -21.33
N TYR A 439 -6.39 25.32 -21.91
CA TYR A 439 -6.51 26.78 -22.00
C TYR A 439 -6.29 27.25 -23.44
N PRO A 440 -7.28 27.08 -24.34
CA PRO A 440 -7.13 27.41 -25.76
C PRO A 440 -6.82 28.89 -26.03
N GLU A 441 -7.23 29.78 -25.14
CA GLU A 441 -7.01 31.23 -25.25
C GLU A 441 -5.60 31.67 -24.82
N ARG A 442 -4.80 30.78 -24.20
CA ARG A 442 -3.46 31.11 -23.68
C ARG A 442 -2.37 30.65 -24.65
N GLN A 443 -1.51 31.59 -25.03
CA GLN A 443 -0.34 31.33 -25.89
C GLN A 443 0.97 31.17 -25.10
N THR A 444 1.01 31.68 -23.86
CA THR A 444 2.21 31.65 -23.00
C THR A 444 1.88 31.05 -21.64
N PHE A 445 2.74 30.15 -21.18
CA PHE A 445 2.66 29.52 -19.86
C PHE A 445 3.98 29.67 -19.12
N HIS A 446 3.90 29.81 -17.81
CA HIS A 446 5.10 29.83 -16.98
C HIS A 446 5.69 28.41 -16.88
N ALA A 447 7.01 28.30 -16.75
CA ALA A 447 7.71 27.02 -16.68
C ALA A 447 7.23 26.11 -15.53
N SER A 448 6.75 26.68 -14.41
CA SER A 448 6.17 25.88 -13.31
C SER A 448 4.84 25.23 -13.67
N GLU A 449 3.97 25.93 -14.40
CA GLU A 449 2.69 25.39 -14.90
C GLU A 449 2.96 24.21 -15.83
N PHE A 450 3.92 24.38 -16.73
CA PHE A 450 4.34 23.37 -17.69
C PHE A 450 4.89 22.12 -16.99
N LYS A 451 5.82 22.31 -16.04
CA LYS A 451 6.38 21.19 -15.26
C LYS A 451 5.31 20.45 -14.48
N ALA A 452 4.42 21.16 -13.79
CA ALA A 452 3.37 20.54 -12.97
C ALA A 452 2.38 19.75 -13.83
N PHE A 453 1.92 20.34 -14.94
CA PHE A 453 0.96 19.69 -15.84
C PHE A 453 1.54 18.42 -16.47
N TYR A 454 2.75 18.49 -17.02
CA TYR A 454 3.36 17.32 -17.66
C TYR A 454 3.84 16.26 -16.68
N TYR A 455 4.18 16.65 -15.44
CA TYR A 455 4.39 15.71 -14.36
C TYR A 455 3.10 14.92 -14.06
N PHE A 456 1.99 15.64 -13.86
CA PHE A 456 0.68 15.02 -13.67
C PHE A 456 0.28 14.11 -14.82
N MET A 457 0.42 14.56 -16.08
CA MET A 457 0.07 13.76 -17.25
C MET A 457 0.92 12.50 -17.38
N GLY A 458 2.20 12.57 -17.00
CA GLY A 458 3.08 11.40 -16.92
C GLY A 458 2.59 10.39 -15.88
N THR A 459 2.27 10.84 -14.68
CA THR A 459 1.72 9.98 -13.60
C THR A 459 0.35 9.41 -13.95
N TYR A 460 -0.53 10.21 -14.58
CA TYR A 460 -1.81 9.75 -15.12
C TYR A 460 -1.61 8.59 -16.11
N CYS A 461 -0.63 8.70 -17.01
CA CYS A 461 -0.32 7.62 -17.96
C CYS A 461 0.15 6.34 -17.26
N VAL A 462 0.89 6.46 -16.16
CA VAL A 462 1.26 5.29 -15.34
C VAL A 462 0.01 4.62 -14.75
N ALA A 463 -0.93 5.41 -14.24
CA ALA A 463 -2.17 4.90 -13.65
C ALA A 463 -3.06 4.15 -14.66
N ILE A 464 -3.05 4.54 -15.94
CA ILE A 464 -3.82 3.88 -17.01
C ILE A 464 -2.98 2.92 -17.87
N HIS A 465 -1.74 2.63 -17.48
CA HIS A 465 -0.80 1.78 -18.22
C HIS A 465 -0.46 2.25 -19.66
N ASP A 466 -0.60 3.54 -19.96
CA ASP A 466 -0.21 4.15 -21.25
C ASP A 466 1.28 4.54 -21.25
N PHE A 467 2.15 3.53 -21.24
CA PHE A 467 3.59 3.74 -21.17
C PHE A 467 4.18 4.42 -22.43
N LYS A 468 3.49 4.36 -23.57
CA LYS A 468 3.88 5.07 -24.81
C LYS A 468 3.73 6.58 -24.61
N GLN A 469 2.58 7.01 -24.10
CA GLN A 469 2.32 8.42 -23.83
C GLN A 469 3.13 8.96 -22.64
N MET A 470 3.35 8.13 -21.61
CA MET A 470 4.23 8.46 -20.48
C MET A 470 5.65 8.84 -20.93
N LYS A 471 6.24 8.13 -21.90
CA LYS A 471 7.57 8.44 -22.45
C LYS A 471 7.61 9.81 -23.14
N THR A 472 6.53 10.17 -23.82
CA THR A 472 6.43 11.48 -24.46
C THR A 472 6.46 12.59 -23.41
N TYR A 473 5.67 12.48 -22.35
CA TYR A 473 5.63 13.49 -21.29
C TYR A 473 6.93 13.56 -20.47
N THR A 474 7.56 12.42 -20.17
CA THR A 474 8.87 12.42 -19.49
C THR A 474 9.99 13.01 -20.35
N SER A 475 9.96 12.79 -21.67
CA SER A 475 10.88 13.44 -22.62
C SER A 475 10.70 14.96 -22.66
N ILE A 476 9.45 15.43 -22.64
CA ILE A 476 9.11 16.86 -22.55
C ILE A 476 9.67 17.44 -21.25
N LEU A 477 9.43 16.81 -20.10
CA LEU A 477 9.93 17.28 -18.80
C LEU A 477 11.46 17.37 -18.75
N ARG A 478 12.20 16.41 -19.30
CA ARG A 478 13.67 16.41 -19.31
C ARG A 478 14.28 17.58 -20.09
N LYS A 479 13.55 18.17 -21.03
CA LYS A 479 14.00 19.34 -21.79
C LYS A 479 13.89 20.64 -20.98
N LEU A 480 13.22 20.63 -19.84
CA LEU A 480 13.00 21.80 -19.00
C LEU A 480 14.03 21.86 -17.86
N PRO A 481 14.55 23.05 -17.53
CA PRO A 481 15.37 23.25 -16.34
C PRO A 481 14.67 22.74 -15.07
N GLY A 482 15.34 21.81 -14.37
CA GLY A 482 14.82 21.16 -13.16
C GLY A 482 13.71 20.12 -13.40
N GLY A 483 13.36 19.80 -14.64
CA GLY A 483 12.30 18.82 -14.96
C GLY A 483 12.76 17.36 -14.91
N SER A 484 14.07 17.09 -14.96
CA SER A 484 14.62 15.72 -14.92
C SER A 484 14.23 14.94 -13.67
N LYS A 485 14.13 15.59 -12.51
CA LYS A 485 13.71 14.93 -11.25
C LYS A 485 12.30 14.37 -11.36
N GLY A 486 11.35 15.17 -11.85
CA GLY A 486 9.96 14.73 -12.05
C GLY A 486 9.85 13.61 -13.09
N ALA A 487 10.65 13.68 -14.16
CA ALA A 487 10.69 12.61 -15.16
C ALA A 487 11.23 11.27 -14.58
N MET A 488 12.23 11.32 -13.69
CA MET A 488 12.74 10.13 -13.02
C MET A 488 11.71 9.54 -12.05
N ASP A 489 11.03 10.39 -11.28
CA ASP A 489 9.99 9.97 -10.34
C ASP A 489 8.82 9.22 -11.01
N ILE A 490 8.38 9.70 -12.19
CA ILE A 490 7.36 9.00 -13.00
C ILE A 490 7.86 7.60 -13.41
N VAL A 491 9.12 7.50 -13.86
CA VAL A 491 9.70 6.23 -14.31
C VAL A 491 9.84 5.25 -13.16
N GLU A 492 10.27 5.70 -11.98
CA GLU A 492 10.37 4.85 -10.80
C GLU A 492 9.00 4.38 -10.31
N THR A 493 8.00 5.25 -10.37
CA THR A 493 6.60 4.89 -10.06
C THR A 493 6.07 3.84 -11.03
N ALA A 494 6.35 3.99 -12.33
CA ALA A 494 6.02 2.97 -13.33
C ALA A 494 6.73 1.64 -13.06
N ARG A 495 8.01 1.68 -12.65
CA ARG A 495 8.80 0.51 -12.32
C ARG A 495 8.21 -0.27 -11.14
N ARG A 496 7.91 0.42 -10.03
CA ARG A 496 7.27 -0.20 -8.86
C ARG A 496 5.94 -0.85 -9.22
N LYS A 497 5.10 -0.17 -10.01
CA LYS A 497 3.81 -0.71 -10.47
C LYS A 497 3.99 -1.96 -11.34
N LEU A 498 4.98 -1.99 -12.23
CA LEU A 498 5.26 -3.16 -13.08
C LEU A 498 5.84 -4.35 -12.31
N LEU A 499 6.66 -4.12 -11.27
CA LEU A 499 7.20 -5.19 -10.43
C LEU A 499 6.10 -5.93 -9.65
N ASN A 500 5.01 -5.23 -9.35
CA ASN A 500 3.85 -5.78 -8.65
C ASN A 500 2.82 -6.43 -9.58
N MET A 501 3.02 -6.39 -10.91
CA MET A 501 2.12 -7.01 -11.89
C MET A 501 2.44 -8.48 -12.10
N ASP A 502 1.40 -9.29 -12.22
CA ASP A 502 1.53 -10.72 -12.49
C ASP A 502 2.17 -10.97 -13.87
N SER A 503 3.01 -12.00 -13.98
CA SER A 503 3.85 -12.23 -15.17
C SER A 503 3.08 -12.37 -16.49
N GLY A 504 1.82 -12.83 -16.45
CA GLY A 504 0.94 -12.94 -17.62
C GLY A 504 0.35 -11.62 -18.09
N GLU A 505 0.03 -10.71 -17.16
CA GLU A 505 -0.52 -9.39 -17.47
C GLU A 505 0.57 -8.48 -18.04
N PHE A 506 1.76 -8.55 -17.46
CA PHE A 506 2.98 -7.93 -17.97
C PHE A 506 3.29 -8.35 -19.42
N GLN A 507 3.16 -9.64 -19.74
CA GLN A 507 3.36 -10.14 -21.12
C GLN A 507 2.32 -9.62 -22.10
N SER A 508 1.06 -9.44 -21.69
CA SER A 508 0.00 -8.87 -22.53
C SER A 508 0.24 -7.39 -22.86
N ILE A 509 0.74 -6.63 -21.89
CA ILE A 509 1.09 -5.20 -22.04
C ILE A 509 2.31 -5.06 -22.94
N ILE A 510 3.35 -5.90 -22.76
CA ILE A 510 4.50 -5.95 -23.68
C ILE A 510 4.10 -6.35 -25.10
N ALA A 511 3.15 -7.27 -25.27
CA ALA A 511 2.68 -7.65 -26.60
C ALA A 511 1.98 -6.49 -27.36
N SER A 512 1.46 -5.50 -26.62
CA SER A 512 0.84 -4.29 -27.17
C SER A 512 1.83 -3.12 -27.40
N ALA A 513 2.99 -3.14 -26.75
CA ALA A 513 4.03 -2.12 -26.89
C ALA A 513 5.14 -2.60 -27.83
N SER A 514 5.44 -1.85 -28.89
CA SER A 514 6.60 -2.11 -29.77
C SER A 514 7.88 -2.28 -28.94
N ALA A 515 8.56 -3.42 -29.13
CA ALA A 515 9.64 -3.93 -28.29
C ALA A 515 10.96 -3.10 -28.31
N THR A 516 10.95 -1.85 -28.78
CA THR A 516 12.14 -0.99 -28.88
C THR A 516 12.24 0.09 -27.81
N ASP A 517 11.22 0.28 -26.99
CA ASP A 517 11.01 1.59 -26.37
C ASP A 517 11.42 1.70 -24.88
N LEU A 518 12.13 0.73 -24.29
CA LEU A 518 12.48 0.77 -22.85
C LEU A 518 13.98 0.85 -22.50
N CYS A 519 14.87 1.08 -23.47
CA CYS A 519 16.29 1.34 -23.18
C CYS A 519 16.64 2.84 -23.27
N PRO A 520 17.35 3.43 -22.28
CA PRO A 520 18.04 4.70 -22.46
C PRO A 520 19.26 4.50 -23.36
N ALA A 521 19.34 5.20 -24.48
CA ALA A 521 20.56 5.30 -25.27
C ALA A 521 21.53 6.30 -24.61
N GLY A 522 22.74 5.85 -24.23
CA GLY A 522 23.85 6.76 -23.96
C GLY A 522 24.87 6.33 -22.90
N MET A 523 25.59 5.22 -23.13
CA MET A 523 26.99 5.09 -22.70
C MET A 523 27.77 4.30 -23.75
N GLN A 524 28.24 5.01 -24.77
CA GLN A 524 29.39 4.59 -25.59
C GLN A 524 30.43 5.71 -25.53
N ASN A 525 31.71 5.31 -25.49
CA ASN A 525 32.95 6.09 -25.30
C ASN A 525 33.35 6.18 -23.80
N ASN A 526 34.46 5.65 -23.30
CA ASN A 526 35.72 5.17 -23.87
C ASN A 526 36.35 4.20 -22.86
N ILE A 527 36.64 2.95 -23.23
CA ILE A 527 37.82 2.20 -22.73
C ILE A 527 38.29 1.28 -23.87
N GLN A 528 39.16 1.81 -24.73
CA GLN A 528 40.14 1.03 -25.47
C GLN A 528 41.50 1.71 -25.25
N SER A 529 42.18 1.28 -24.19
CA SER A 529 43.63 1.07 -24.05
C SER A 529 43.94 0.88 -22.57
#